data_AF-A0A5D0RJY1-F1
#
_entry.id   AF-A0A5D0RJY1-F1
#
_cell.length_a   1.000
_cell.length_b   1.000
_cell.length_c   1.000
_cell.angle_alpha   90.00
_cell.angle_beta   90.00
_cell.angle_gamma   90.00
#
_symmetry.space_group_name_H-M   'P 1'
#
loop_
_entity.id
_entity.type
_entity.pdbx_description
1 polymer ?
#
loop_
_entity_poly.entity_id
_entity_poly.type
_entity_poly.pdbx_seq_one_letter_code
_entity_poly.pdbx_strand_id
1 'polypeptide(L)'
;VGAQLAFSYERKRIILAENDITRDLPGKYVDTFAFPDGSFVVRWRGISIPYSVFDKDQRVTHAAITENKHLSAVLEYIKAEQDEAAPKKRRAGKQATRYQPNGRRNTEGWNSKLAKRAKK
;
A
#
# COMPACT_ATOMS: atom_id res chain seq x y z
N VAL A 1 -4.08 38.68 -2.18
CA VAL A 1 -3.19 37.50 -2.40
C VAL A 1 -3.71 36.39 -1.51
N GLY A 2 -4.10 35.24 -2.07
CA GLY A 2 -4.72 34.15 -1.29
C GLY A 2 -3.76 33.57 -0.25
N ALA A 3 -4.28 33.28 0.94
CA ALA A 3 -3.54 32.63 2.01
C ALA A 3 -3.23 31.18 1.60
N GLN A 4 -2.00 30.91 1.15
CA GLN A 4 -1.59 29.58 0.71
C GLN A 4 -0.43 29.04 1.55
N LEU A 5 -0.57 27.79 2.00
CA LEU A 5 0.48 27.01 2.65
C LEU A 5 1.42 26.36 1.64
N ALA A 6 1.82 27.12 0.62
CA ALA A 6 2.70 26.62 -0.40
C ALA A 6 3.67 27.70 -0.88
N PHE A 7 4.91 27.30 -1.13
CA PHE A 7 5.93 28.14 -1.72
C PHE A 7 6.68 27.37 -2.81
N SER A 8 7.49 28.07 -3.60
CA SER A 8 8.28 27.44 -4.66
C SER A 8 9.74 27.33 -4.23
N TYR A 9 10.36 26.19 -4.48
CA TYR A 9 11.78 25.94 -4.24
C TYR A 9 12.30 25.03 -5.36
N GLU A 10 13.42 25.40 -6.00
CA GLU A 10 14.04 24.64 -7.09
C GLU A 10 13.04 24.14 -8.17
N ARG A 11 12.22 25.06 -8.71
CA ARG A 11 11.13 24.78 -9.68
C ARG A 11 10.02 23.84 -9.20
N LYS A 12 10.13 23.27 -8.01
CA LYS A 12 9.08 22.49 -7.35
C LYS A 12 8.20 23.41 -6.51
N ARG A 13 6.96 23.00 -6.29
CA ARG A 13 6.04 23.64 -5.35
C ARG A 13 5.99 22.79 -4.08
N ILE A 14 6.44 23.36 -2.98
CA ILE A 14 6.36 22.74 -1.66
C ILE A 14 5.01 23.12 -1.06
N ILE A 15 4.23 22.14 -0.62
CA ILE A 15 2.91 22.31 -0.02
C ILE A 15 3.00 21.80 1.42
N LEU A 16 2.81 22.68 2.39
CA LEU A 16 2.81 22.30 3.81
C LEU A 16 1.48 21.60 4.13
N ALA A 17 1.53 20.51 4.91
CA ALA A 17 0.30 19.88 5.38
C ALA A 17 -0.42 20.80 6.36
N GLU A 18 -1.75 20.86 6.27
CA GLU A 18 -2.57 21.64 7.18
C GLU A 18 -2.65 20.94 8.55
N ASN A 19 -2.20 21.62 9.60
CA ASN A 19 -2.18 21.22 10.99
C ASN A 19 -2.42 22.46 11.87
N ASP A 20 -2.62 22.28 13.18
CA ASP A 20 -2.82 23.38 14.13
C ASP A 20 -1.69 24.42 14.08
N ILE A 21 -0.46 23.97 13.82
CA ILE A 21 0.71 24.85 13.68
C ILE A 21 0.71 25.59 12.35
N THR A 22 0.28 24.93 11.27
CA THR A 22 0.44 25.45 9.91
C THR A 22 -0.74 26.31 9.46
N ARG A 23 -1.92 26.19 10.06
CA ARG A 23 -3.12 26.98 9.70
C ARG A 23 -2.89 28.49 9.74
N ASP A 24 -2.04 28.96 10.66
CA ASP A 24 -1.71 30.37 10.83
C ASP A 24 -0.40 30.78 10.13
N LEU A 25 0.23 29.90 9.35
CA LEU A 25 1.43 30.19 8.57
C LEU A 25 1.23 30.92 7.24
N PRO A 26 0.03 31.07 6.64
CA PRO A 26 -0.06 31.80 5.38
C PRO A 26 0.50 33.22 5.51
N GLY A 27 1.40 33.59 4.61
CA GLY A 27 2.07 34.89 4.63
C GLY A 27 3.22 35.02 5.63
N LYS A 28 3.55 33.98 6.40
CA LYS A 28 4.72 33.92 7.27
C LYS A 28 5.89 33.21 6.57
N TYR A 29 7.10 33.61 6.93
CA TYR A 29 8.31 32.94 6.47
C TYR A 29 8.56 31.66 7.27
N VAL A 30 9.11 30.64 6.63
CA VAL A 30 9.52 29.39 7.27
C VAL A 30 10.98 29.11 6.98
N ASP A 31 11.67 28.47 7.91
CA ASP A 31 13.07 28.11 7.74
C ASP A 31 13.17 26.87 6.87
N THR A 32 14.06 26.91 5.89
CA THR A 32 14.23 25.83 4.90
C THR A 32 15.68 25.36 4.93
N PHE A 33 15.86 24.06 5.07
CA PHE A 33 17.18 23.41 5.09
C PHE A 33 17.26 22.42 3.94
N ALA A 34 18.18 22.67 3.02
CA ALA A 34 18.53 21.74 1.96
C ALA A 34 19.92 21.17 2.26
N PHE A 35 19.99 19.85 2.36
CA PHE A 35 21.21 19.13 2.69
C PHE A 35 21.89 18.59 1.42
N PRO A 36 23.21 18.35 1.44
CA PRO A 36 23.93 17.83 0.27
C PRO A 36 23.48 16.45 -0.21
N ASP A 37 22.84 15.66 0.66
CA ASP A 37 22.25 14.36 0.33
C ASP A 37 20.90 14.47 -0.41
N GLY A 38 20.43 15.71 -0.66
CA GLY A 38 19.15 15.99 -1.30
C GLY A 38 17.96 15.95 -0.35
N SER A 39 18.18 15.75 0.95
CA SER A 39 17.11 15.86 1.94
C SER A 39 16.70 17.33 2.13
N PHE A 40 15.40 17.54 2.31
CA PHE A 40 14.81 18.87 2.44
C PHE A 40 13.92 18.90 3.68
N VAL A 41 14.11 19.91 4.53
CA VAL A 41 13.38 20.05 5.78
C VAL A 41 12.85 21.47 5.89
N VAL A 42 11.54 21.58 6.15
CA VAL A 42 10.88 22.84 6.48
C VAL A 42 10.68 22.91 7.98
N ARG A 43 11.04 24.02 8.61
CA ARG A 43 10.85 24.27 10.04
C ARG A 43 10.12 25.58 10.30
N TRP A 44 9.35 25.59 11.38
CA TRP A 44 8.77 26.79 11.95
C TRP A 44 9.05 26.82 13.44
N ARG A 45 9.72 27.87 13.92
CA ARG A 45 10.11 28.01 15.33
C ARG A 45 10.84 26.77 15.87
N GLY A 46 11.71 26.18 15.04
CA GLY A 46 12.46 24.96 15.37
C GLY A 46 11.71 23.63 15.20
N ILE A 47 10.40 23.64 14.93
CA ILE A 47 9.57 22.44 14.73
C ILE A 47 9.54 22.08 13.25
N SER A 48 9.84 20.83 12.91
CA SER A 48 9.72 20.33 11.52
C SER A 48 8.27 20.19 11.10
N ILE A 49 7.94 20.75 9.94
CA ILE A 49 6.59 20.71 9.37
C ILE A 49 6.55 19.67 8.24
N PRO A 50 5.56 18.76 8.24
CA PRO A 50 5.35 17.85 7.12
C PRO A 50 4.93 18.61 5.86
N TYR A 51 5.48 18.21 4.72
CA TYR A 51 5.19 18.81 3.43
C TYR A 51 5.09 17.74 2.34
N SER A 52 4.42 18.09 1.25
CA SER A 52 4.42 17.36 -0.02
C SER A 52 5.05 18.22 -1.11
N VAL A 53 5.57 17.55 -2.14
CA VAL A 53 6.26 18.20 -3.26
C VAL A 53 5.45 17.98 -4.51
N PHE A 54 5.08 19.07 -5.16
CA PHE A 54 4.49 19.05 -6.50
C PHE A 54 5.53 19.52 -7.51
N ASP A 55 5.94 18.62 -8.39
CA ASP A 55 6.85 18.94 -9.47
C ASP A 55 6.10 19.69 -10.58
N LYS A 56 6.49 20.94 -10.85
CA LYS A 56 5.85 21.75 -11.89
C LYS A 56 6.30 21.38 -13.30
N ASP A 57 7.46 20.74 -13.42
CA ASP A 57 8.02 20.33 -14.71
C ASP A 57 7.51 18.95 -15.12
N GLN A 58 6.78 18.25 -14.24
CA GLN A 58 6.16 16.97 -14.55
C GLN A 58 5.11 17.15 -15.66
N ARG A 59 5.40 16.59 -16.83
CA ARG A 59 4.49 16.54 -17.97
C ARG A 59 3.96 15.12 -18.14
N VAL A 60 2.64 14.98 -18.20
CA VAL A 60 1.99 13.72 -18.56
C VAL A 60 1.67 13.77 -20.04
N THR A 61 2.17 12.80 -20.81
CA THR A 61 1.86 12.70 -22.24
C THR A 61 0.43 12.22 -22.47
N HIS A 62 -0.19 12.59 -23.58
CA HIS A 62 -1.54 12.13 -23.90
C HIS A 62 -1.63 10.59 -23.96
N ALA A 63 -0.59 9.94 -24.50
CA ALA A 63 -0.46 8.49 -24.54
C ALA A 63 -0.49 7.86 -23.14
N ALA A 64 0.26 8.42 -22.18
CA ALA A 64 0.26 7.95 -20.81
C ALA A 64 -1.12 8.11 -20.15
N ILE A 65 -1.85 9.18 -20.47
CA ILE A 65 -3.23 9.38 -19.99
C ILE A 65 -4.16 8.31 -20.56
N THR A 66 -4.09 8.03 -21.86
CA THR A 66 -4.93 7.00 -22.50
C THR A 66 -4.62 5.62 -21.96
N GLU A 67 -3.35 5.25 -21.83
CA GLU A 67 -2.93 3.97 -21.27
C GLU A 67 -3.40 3.79 -19.83
N ASN A 68 -3.31 4.84 -18.99
CA ASN A 68 -3.80 4.78 -17.62
C ASN A 68 -5.31 4.55 -17.56
N LYS A 69 -6.09 5.22 -18.42
CA LYS A 69 -7.54 5.00 -18.55
C LYS A 69 -7.88 3.57 -18.98
N HIS A 70 -7.16 3.04 -19.98
CA HIS A 70 -7.34 1.66 -20.42
C HIS A 70 -7.02 0.68 -19.30
N LEU A 71 -5.93 0.92 -18.56
CA LEU A 71 -5.56 0.11 -17.41
C LEU A 71 -6.62 0.16 -16.31
N SER A 72 -7.15 1.34 -15.97
CA SER A 72 -8.24 1.49 -15.00
C SER A 72 -9.47 0.68 -15.39
N ALA A 73 -9.91 0.75 -16.65
CA ALA A 73 -11.06 -0.01 -17.14
C ALA A 73 -10.84 -1.53 -17.04
N VAL A 74 -9.63 -2.01 -17.40
CA VAL A 74 -9.27 -3.43 -17.26
C VAL A 74 -9.25 -3.86 -15.79
N LEU A 75 -8.71 -3.04 -14.89
CA LEU A 75 -8.67 -3.33 -13.46
C LEU A 75 -10.07 -3.34 -12.83
N GLU A 76 -10.95 -2.44 -13.25
CA GLU A 76 -12.36 -2.43 -12.82
C GLU A 76 -13.08 -3.71 -13.26
N TYR A 77 -12.88 -4.14 -14.50
CA TYR A 77 -13.43 -5.40 -15.00
C TYR A 77 -12.92 -6.60 -14.20
N ILE A 78 -11.61 -6.70 -13.99
CA ILE A 78 -11.01 -7.78 -13.18
C ILE A 78 -11.54 -7.76 -11.75
N LYS A 79 -11.73 -6.58 -11.17
CA LYS A 79 -12.28 -6.44 -9.82
C LYS A 79 -13.73 -6.92 -9.76
N ALA A 80 -14.57 -6.55 -10.73
CA ALA A 80 -15.96 -7.02 -10.79
C ALA A 80 -16.05 -8.56 -10.86
N GLU A 81 -15.23 -9.18 -11.71
CA GLU A 81 -15.11 -10.64 -11.80
C GLU A 81 -14.64 -11.28 -10.48
N GLN A 82 -13.70 -10.64 -9.78
CA GLN A 82 -13.22 -11.12 -8.48
C GLN A 82 -14.24 -10.96 -7.36
N ASP A 83 -15.05 -9.90 -7.40
CA ASP A 83 -16.11 -9.62 -6.43
C ASP A 83 -17.30 -10.58 -6.62
N GLU A 84 -17.62 -10.99 -7.86
CA GLU A 84 -18.61 -12.02 -8.16
C GLU A 84 -18.11 -13.43 -7.83
N ALA A 85 -16.82 -13.69 -7.98
CA ALA A 85 -16.22 -14.97 -7.62
C ALA A 85 -16.30 -15.25 -6.12
N ALA A 86 -16.80 -16.42 -5.74
CA ALA A 86 -16.79 -16.86 -4.35
C ALA A 86 -15.37 -16.79 -3.76
N PRO A 87 -15.20 -16.36 -2.49
CA PRO A 87 -13.88 -16.19 -1.91
C PRO A 87 -13.11 -17.50 -2.01
N LYS A 88 -11.94 -17.45 -2.68
CA LYS A 88 -11.05 -18.61 -2.80
C LYS A 88 -10.82 -19.16 -1.40
N LYS A 89 -11.28 -20.39 -1.15
CA LYS A 89 -11.11 -21.04 0.15
C LYS A 89 -9.63 -20.98 0.51
N ARG A 90 -9.30 -20.18 1.53
CA ARG A 90 -7.95 -20.18 2.11
C ARG A 90 -7.67 -21.62 2.52
N ARG A 91 -6.53 -22.17 2.08
CA ARG A 91 -6.05 -23.44 2.64
C ARG A 91 -5.93 -23.22 4.15
N ALA A 92 -6.71 -23.97 4.93
CA ALA A 92 -6.69 -23.88 6.38
C ALA A 92 -5.33 -24.39 6.89
N GLY A 93 -4.37 -23.49 7.04
CA GLY A 93 -3.05 -23.77 7.61
C GLY A 93 -2.26 -24.91 6.94
N LYS A 94 -1.22 -25.39 7.63
CA LYS A 94 -0.53 -26.65 7.31
C LYS A 94 -1.41 -27.86 7.70
N GLN A 95 -2.71 -27.83 7.44
CA GLN A 95 -3.53 -29.01 7.66
C GLN A 95 -3.18 -30.02 6.58
N ALA A 96 -2.20 -30.86 6.90
CA ALA A 96 -1.89 -32.08 6.19
C ALA A 96 -3.22 -32.77 5.87
N THR A 97 -3.44 -33.06 4.60
CA THR A 97 -4.51 -33.96 4.14
C THR A 97 -4.60 -35.11 5.13
N ARG A 98 -5.71 -35.20 5.87
CA ARG A 98 -5.91 -36.28 6.85
C ARG A 98 -5.75 -37.58 6.07
N TYR A 99 -4.71 -38.35 6.39
CA TYR A 99 -4.44 -39.61 5.70
C TYR A 99 -5.70 -40.47 5.74
N GLN A 100 -6.26 -40.75 4.56
CA GLN A 100 -7.38 -41.67 4.40
C GLN A 100 -6.82 -43.09 4.39
N PRO A 101 -7.15 -43.94 5.37
CA PRO A 101 -6.67 -45.31 5.40
C PRO A 101 -7.17 -46.07 4.16
N ASN A 102 -6.25 -46.56 3.33
CA ASN A 102 -6.54 -47.31 2.10
C ASN A 102 -7.00 -48.76 2.32
N GLY A 103 -7.40 -49.13 3.55
CA GLY A 103 -7.84 -50.49 3.92
C GLY A 103 -6.76 -51.57 3.86
N ARG A 104 -5.59 -51.30 3.27
CA ARG A 104 -4.48 -52.26 3.18
C ARG A 104 -3.76 -52.32 4.52
N ARG A 105 -3.61 -53.51 5.09
CA ARG A 105 -2.74 -53.75 6.24
C ARG A 105 -1.29 -53.75 5.77
N ASN A 106 -0.37 -53.13 6.50
CA ASN A 106 1.05 -53.38 6.30
C ASN A 106 1.38 -54.78 6.85
N THR A 107 2.55 -55.30 6.47
CA THR A 107 3.05 -56.61 6.90
C THR A 107 3.13 -56.78 8.43
N GLU A 108 3.14 -55.66 9.17
CA GLU A 108 3.19 -55.59 10.64
C GLU A 108 1.85 -55.18 11.30
N GLY A 109 0.74 -55.08 10.55
CA GLY A 109 -0.61 -54.82 11.08
C GLY A 109 -1.36 -53.61 10.50
N TRP A 110 -2.06 -52.85 11.35
CA TRP A 110 -2.86 -51.69 10.94
C TRP A 110 -2.05 -50.39 10.89
N ASN A 111 -2.20 -49.66 9.80
CA ASN A 111 -1.33 -48.55 9.40
C ASN A 111 -1.62 -47.24 10.16
N SER A 112 -2.62 -47.21 11.05
CA SER A 112 -2.90 -46.02 11.86
C SER A 112 -3.35 -46.38 13.27
N LYS A 113 -2.96 -45.56 14.26
CA LYS A 113 -3.38 -45.72 15.67
C LYS A 113 -4.90 -45.63 15.83
N LEU A 114 -5.58 -44.87 14.96
CA LEU A 114 -7.04 -44.78 14.91
C LEU A 114 -7.69 -46.10 14.45
N ALA A 115 -7.14 -46.74 13.41
CA ALA A 115 -7.62 -48.05 12.94
C ALA A 115 -7.41 -49.16 13.99
N LYS A 116 -6.32 -49.07 14.78
CA LYS A 116 -6.10 -49.98 15.92
C LYS A 116 -7.14 -49.80 17.04
N ARG A 117 -7.55 -48.55 17.32
CA ARG A 117 -8.55 -48.24 18.36
C ARG A 117 -9.96 -48.68 17.99
N ALA A 118 -10.35 -48.58 16.72
CA ALA A 118 -11.69 -48.97 16.25
C ALA A 118 -11.96 -50.50 16.29
N LYS A 119 -10.93 -51.30 16.58
CA LYS A 119 -10.98 -52.77 16.63
C LYS A 119 -11.01 -53.33 18.05
N LYS A 120 -10.82 -52.49 19.07
CA LYS A 120 -10.85 -52.84 20.49
C LYS A 120 -12.24 -52.60 21.04
#